data_AF-A0A8T3LLS1-F1
#
_entry.id   AF-A0A8T3LLS1-F1
#
_cell.length_a   1.000
_cell.length_b   1.000
_cell.length_c   1.000
_cell.angle_alpha   90.00
_cell.angle_beta   90.00
_cell.angle_gamma   90.00
#
_symmetry.space_group_name_H-M   'P 1'
#
loop_
_entity.id
_entity.type
_entity.pdbx_description
1 polymer ?
#
loop_
_entity_poly.entity_id
_entity_poly.type
_entity_poly.pdbx_seq_one_letter_code
_entity_poly.pdbx_strand_id
1 'polypeptide(L)' 'LTEGQQSPIIVFPKNEEGKFVIQKGERRWRACKHAGIETIDLVVNDKVQNNLDETAGELIENIQRDDLTPVEIAEALN' A
#
# COMPACT_ATOMS: atom_id res chain seq x y z
N LEU A 1 -2.11 13.79 6.53
CA LEU A 1 -0.93 13.90 5.65
C LEU A 1 0.16 14.58 6.44
N THR A 2 0.93 13.79 7.19
CA THR A 2 2.16 14.26 7.81
C THR A 2 3.12 14.74 6.73
N GLU A 3 3.84 15.83 7.00
CA GLU A 3 4.60 16.61 6.01
C GLU A 3 5.41 15.74 5.04
N GLY A 4 5.04 15.76 3.75
CA GLY A 4 5.76 15.06 2.68
C GLY A 4 5.22 13.66 2.31
N GLN A 5 4.30 13.09 3.09
CA GLN A 5 3.64 11.84 2.71
C GLN A 5 2.42 12.10 1.82
N GLN A 6 2.54 11.86 0.51
CA GLN A 6 1.44 12.10 -0.43
C GLN A 6 0.32 11.05 -0.37
N SER A 7 0.60 9.85 0.15
CA SER A 7 -0.41 8.81 0.30
C SER A 7 -0.05 7.89 1.47
N PRO A 8 -1.04 7.31 2.17
CA PRO A 8 -0.81 6.41 3.29
C PRO A 8 -0.05 5.14 2.88
N ILE A 9 0.66 4.54 3.84
CA ILE A 9 1.29 3.22 3.69
C ILE A 9 0.27 2.16 4.16
N ILE A 10 0.07 1.12 3.35
CA ILE A 10 -0.88 0.06 3.67
C ILE A 10 -0.14 -1.00 4.46
N VAL A 11 -0.68 -1.34 5.63
CA VAL A 11 -0.07 -2.25 6.58
C VAL A 11 -1.03 -3.32 7.07
N PHE A 12 -0.46 -4.45 7.49
CA PHE A 12 -1.17 -5.54 8.16
C PHE A 12 -0.72 -5.64 9.63
N PRO A 13 -1.63 -5.90 10.58
CA PRO A 13 -1.26 -6.15 11.98
C PRO A 13 -0.39 -7.39 12.10
N LYS A 14 0.87 -7.23 12.55
CA LYS A 14 1.78 -8.37 12.77
C LYS A 14 1.42 -9.15 14.01
N ASN A 15 1.01 -8.45 15.07
CA ASN A 15 0.67 -9.02 16.37
C ASN A 15 -0.14 -8.01 17.21
N GLU A 16 -0.62 -8.47 18.36
CA GLU A 16 -1.38 -7.66 19.34
C GLU A 16 -0.51 -6.59 20.03
N GLU A 17 0.81 -6.62 19.87
CA GLU A 17 1.74 -5.63 20.43
C GLU A 17 1.81 -4.33 19.61
N GLY A 18 0.92 -4.15 18.62
CA GLY A 18 0.88 -2.96 17.79
C GLY A 18 2.01 -2.88 16.75
N LYS A 19 2.63 -4.01 16.40
CA LYS A 19 3.58 -4.07 15.29
C LYS A 19 2.83 -4.29 13.98
N PHE A 20 3.36 -3.71 12.90
CA PHE A 20 2.75 -3.78 11.57
C PHE A 20 3.75 -4.31 10.54
N VAL A 21 3.24 -4.99 9.52
CA VAL A 21 3.98 -5.37 8.30
C VAL A 21 3.53 -4.49 7.15
N ILE A 22 4.46 -3.97 6.36
CA ILE A 22 4.13 -3.16 5.18
C ILE A 22 3.66 -4.09 4.07
N GLN A 23 2.43 -3.92 3.61
CA GLN A 23 1.91 -4.56 2.40
C GLN A 23 2.22 -3.72 1.16
N LYS A 24 1.96 -2.41 1.21
CA LYS A 24 2.21 -1.49 0.07
C LYS A 24 2.83 -0.19 0.53
N GLY A 25 3.77 0.32 -0.27
CA GLY A 25 4.39 1.63 -0.05
C GLY A 25 5.76 1.60 0.64
N GLU A 26 6.48 0.48 0.57
CA GLU A 26 7.81 0.33 1.19
C GLU A 26 8.80 1.43 0.79
N ARG A 27 8.85 1.81 -0.50
CA ARG A 27 9.72 2.90 -0.99
C ARG A 27 9.40 4.24 -0.31
N ARG A 28 8.11 4.54 -0.08
CA ARG A 28 7.67 5.74 0.63
C ARG A 28 8.06 5.68 2.11
N TRP A 29 7.87 4.52 2.75
CA TRP A 29 8.34 4.30 4.12
C TRP A 29 9.84 4.56 4.28
N ARG A 30 10.66 3.99 3.38
CA ARG A 30 12.12 4.20 3.38
C ARG A 30 12.48 5.67 3.17
N ALA A 31 11.78 6.38 2.28
CA ALA A 31 11.99 7.81 2.06
C ALA A 31 11.65 8.63 3.30
N CYS A 32 10.51 8.36 3.94
CA CYS A 32 10.11 9.03 5.19
C CYS A 32 11.14 8.77 6.31
N LYS A 33 11.61 7.52 6.43
CA LYS A 33 12.67 7.14 7.37
C LYS A 33 13.97 7.88 7.11
N HIS A 34 14.37 8.03 5.85
CA HIS A 34 15.58 8.76 5.48
C HIS A 34 15.43 10.28 5.71
N ALA A 35 14.23 10.82 5.52
CA ALA A 35 13.90 12.21 5.79
C ALA A 35 13.74 12.53 7.29
N GLY A 36 13.84 11.54 8.18
CA GLY A 36 13.70 11.73 9.62
C GLY A 36 12.26 12.02 10.06
N ILE A 37 11.27 11.65 9.25
CA ILE A 37 9.85 11.83 9.58
C ILE A 37 9.49 10.83 10.69
N GLU A 38 9.13 11.34 11.87
CA GLU A 38 8.83 10.53 13.06
C GLU A 38 7.46 9.84 13.00
N THR A 39 6.49 10.45 12.32
CA THR A 39 5.12 9.93 12.22
C THR A 39 4.65 9.89 10.78
N ILE A 40 4.00 8.80 10.39
CA ILE A 40 3.51 8.56 9.03
C ILE A 40 2.09 8.04 9.07
N ASP A 41 1.30 8.43 8.09
CA ASP A 41 -0.08 7.98 7.89
C ASP A 41 -0.09 6.52 7.41
N LEU A 42 -0.86 5.70 8.12
CA LEU A 42 -1.03 4.28 7.83
C LEU A 42 -2.51 4.00 7.54
N VAL A 43 -2.75 3.09 6.60
CA VAL A 43 -4.05 2.43 6.44
C VAL A 43 -3.86 0.98 6.86
N VAL A 44 -4.56 0.59 7.93
CA VAL A 44 -4.54 -0.79 8.41
C VAL A 44 -5.55 -1.60 7.59
N ASN A 45 -5.05 -2.62 6.91
CA ASN A 45 -5.87 -3.62 6.24
C ASN A 45 -5.87 -4.87 7.12
N ASP A 46 -6.94 -5.06 7.90
CA ASP A 46 -7.13 -6.15 8.86
C ASP A 46 -7.83 -7.37 8.27
N LYS A 47 -8.13 -7.35 6.96
CA LYS A 47 -8.73 -8.48 6.27
C LYS A 47 -7.77 -9.66 6.35
N VAL A 48 -8.23 -10.75 6.99
CA VAL A 48 -7.61 -12.07 6.93
C VAL A 48 -7.60 -12.50 5.47
N GLN A 49 -6.53 -12.20 4.74
CA GLN A 49 -6.28 -12.80 3.45
C GLN A 49 -5.72 -14.19 3.72
N ASN A 50 -6.34 -15.24 3.17
CA ASN A 50 -5.65 -16.51 3.11
C ASN A 50 -4.35 -16.26 2.33
N ASN A 51 -3.21 -16.87 2.68
CA ASN A 51 -1.93 -16.64 1.98
C ASN A 51 -2.02 -16.73 0.44
N LEU A 52 -3.02 -17.46 -0.06
CA LEU A 52 -3.37 -17.56 -1.48
C LEU A 52 -3.95 -16.25 -2.05
N ASP A 53 -4.78 -15.52 -1.30
CA ASP A 53 -5.40 -14.26 -1.73
C ASP A 53 -4.39 -13.11 -1.80
N GLU A 54 -3.38 -13.10 -0.93
CA GLU A 54 -2.30 -12.08 -0.94
C GLU A 54 -1.37 -12.29 -2.14
N THR A 55 -0.88 -13.52 -2.32
CA THR A 55 -0.01 -13.86 -3.46
C THR A 55 -0.75 -13.72 -4.79
N ALA A 56 -2.00 -14.19 -4.87
CA ALA A 56 -2.83 -14.03 -6.07
C ALA A 56 -3.20 -12.56 -6.30
N GLY A 57 -3.51 -11.79 -5.25
CA GLY A 57 -3.82 -10.37 -5.35
C GLY A 57 -2.64 -9.54 -5.87
N GLU A 58 -1.43 -9.80 -5.37
CA GLU A 58 -0.21 -9.15 -5.87
C GLU A 58 0.10 -9.53 -7.33
N LEU A 59 -0.08 -10.79 -7.71
CA LEU A 59 0.05 -11.22 -9.11
C LEU A 59 -1.02 -10.59 -10.00
N ILE A 60 -2.29 -10.58 -9.56
CA ILE A 60 -3.41 -10.05 -10.32
C ILE A 60 -3.25 -8.55 -10.51
N GLU A 61 -2.88 -7.78 -9.48
CA GLU A 61 -2.62 -6.35 -9.64
C GLU A 61 -1.43 -6.07 -10.56
N ASN A 62 -0.36 -6.89 -10.49
CA ASN A 62 0.79 -6.73 -11.38
C ASN A 62 0.40 -7.01 -12.85
N ILE A 63 -0.42 -8.03 -13.09
CA ILE A 63 -0.96 -8.37 -14.42
C ILE A 63 -1.98 -7.33 -14.91
N GLN A 64 -2.86 -6.83 -14.04
CA GLN A 64 -3.83 -5.78 -14.38
C GLN A 64 -3.16 -4.42 -14.66
N ARG A 65 -1.95 -4.19 -14.14
CA ARG A 65 -1.21 -2.93 -14.38
C ARG A 65 -0.62 -2.85 -15.79
N ASP A 66 -0.41 -3.99 -16.45
CA ASP A 66 0.05 -4.04 -17.84
C ASP A 66 -1.10 -3.93 -18.88
N ASP A 67 -2.36 -3.89 -18.45
CA ASP A 67 -3.54 -3.91 -19.34
C ASP A 67 -4.49 -2.72 -19.16
N LEU A 68 -4.05 -1.61 -18.53
CA LEU A 68 -4.83 -0.38 -18.59
C LEU A 68 -4.60 0.30 -19.94
N THR A 69 -5.57 0.13 -20.83
CA THR A 69 -5.60 0.91 -22.07
C THR A 69 -5.87 2.39 -21.73
N PRO A 70 -5.30 3.37 -22.46
CA PRO A 70 -5.46 4.79 -22.16
C PRO A 70 -6.92 5.27 -22.04
N VAL A 71 -7.87 4.50 -22.57
CA VAL A 71 -9.31 4.78 -22.54
C VAL A 71 -9.90 4.57 -21.14
N GLU A 72 -9.48 3.55 -20.40
CA GLU A 72 -10.05 3.21 -19.09
C GLU A 72 -9.61 4.19 -17.99
N ILE A 73 -8.43 4.80 -18.12
CA ILE A 73 -7.97 5.88 -17.24
C ILE A 73 -8.83 7.14 -17.43
N ALA A 74 -9.33 7.40 -18.64
CA ALA A 74 -10.14 8.58 -18.93
C ALA A 74 -11.55 8.49 -18.32
N GLU A 75 -12.15 7.30 -18.24
CA GLU A 75 -13.47 7.11 -17.62
C GLU A 75 -13.43 7.16 -16.09
N ALA A 76 -12.33 6.75 -15.46
CA ALA A 76 -12.17 6.81 -14.00
C ALA A 76 -11.97 8.24 -13.45
N LEU A 77 -11.68 9.22 -14.32
CA LEU A 77 -11.41 10.61 -13.97
C LEU A 77 -12.60 11.56 -14.20
N ASN A 78 -13.78 11.04 -14.55
CA ASN A 78 -15.00 11.85 -14.81
C ASN A 78 -16.04 11.69 -13.69
#